data_AF-A0A4Q4ZHW6-F1
#
_entry.id   AF-A0A4Q4ZHW6-F1
#
_cell.length_a   1.000
_cell.length_b   1.000
_cell.length_c   1.000
_cell.angle_alpha   90.00
_cell.angle_beta   90.00
_cell.angle_gamma   90.00
#
_symmetry.space_group_name_H-M   'P 1'
#
loop_
_entity.id
_entity.type
_entity.pdbx_description
1 polymer ?
#
loop_
_entity_poly.entity_id
_entity_poly.type
_entity_poly.pdbx_seq_one_letter_code
_entity_poly.pdbx_strand_id
1 'polypeptide(L)' 'MHHDSADDADRIAQLEDLRRLSPRQRAVLVLRYFDDLTEADTAAAVGISVGTVKSHALDALACLRNQPSGEEQSAAAT' A
#
# COMPACT_ATOMS: atom_id res chain seq x y z
N MET A 1 -25.77 -10.33 -0.72
CA MET A 1 -24.34 -10.57 -0.98
C MET A 1 -23.70 -10.91 0.36
N HIS A 2 -23.55 -12.20 0.66
CA HIS A 2 -22.69 -12.65 1.76
C HIS A 2 -21.29 -12.64 1.15
N HIS A 3 -20.45 -11.68 1.52
CA HIS A 3 -19.04 -11.85 1.29
C HIS A 3 -18.59 -12.97 2.23
N ASP A 4 -17.79 -13.90 1.72
CA ASP A 4 -17.26 -14.97 2.53
C ASP A 4 -16.33 -14.34 3.58
N SER A 5 -16.45 -14.70 4.86
CA SER A 5 -15.62 -14.10 5.91
C SER A 5 -14.12 -14.27 5.67
N ALA A 6 -13.70 -15.21 4.81
CA ALA A 6 -12.32 -15.30 4.35
C ALA A 6 -11.92 -14.16 3.41
N ASP A 7 -12.81 -13.68 2.53
CA ASP A 7 -12.54 -12.51 1.67
C ASP A 7 -12.52 -11.21 2.49
N ASP A 8 -13.41 -11.09 3.48
CA ASP A 8 -13.36 -9.96 4.42
C ASP A 8 -12.06 -9.97 5.24
N ALA A 9 -11.60 -11.14 5.71
CA ALA A 9 -10.34 -11.29 6.43
C ALA A 9 -9.12 -11.00 5.54
N ASP A 10 -9.11 -11.48 4.30
CA ASP A 10 -8.07 -11.19 3.31
C ASP A 10 -8.00 -9.69 3.00
N ARG A 11 -9.15 -9.03 2.83
CA ARG A 11 -9.22 -7.57 2.67
C ARG A 11 -8.72 -6.82 3.88
N ILE A 12 -9.06 -7.26 5.09
CA ILE A 12 -8.56 -6.63 6.32
C ILE A 12 -7.04 -6.78 6.39
N ALA A 13 -6.48 -7.97 6.11
CA ALA A 13 -5.04 -8.19 6.07
C ALA A 13 -4.35 -7.29 5.04
N GLN A 14 -4.90 -7.20 3.82
CA GLN A 14 -4.40 -6.29 2.78
C GLN A 14 -4.43 -4.81 3.23
N LEU A 15 -5.49 -4.39 3.93
CA LEU A 15 -5.59 -3.03 4.47
C LEU A 15 -4.55 -2.78 5.58
N GLU A 16 -4.22 -3.78 6.39
CA GLU A 16 -3.18 -3.67 7.42
C GLU A 16 -1.78 -3.57 6.81
N ASP A 17 -1.51 -4.29 5.72
CA ASP A 17 -0.26 -4.15 4.97
C ASP A 17 -0.08 -2.75 4.38
N LEU A 18 -1.17 -2.12 3.91
CA LEU A 18 -1.14 -0.72 3.47
C LEU A 18 -0.88 0.28 4.63
N ARG A 19 -1.17 -0.08 5.89
CA ARG A 19 -0.87 0.79 7.04
C ARG A 19 0.63 0.89 7.33
N ARG A 20 1.40 -0.14 6.95
CA ARG A 20 2.85 -0.22 7.19
C ARG A 20 3.65 0.61 6.18
N LEU A 21 3.05 0.93 5.06
CA LEU A 21 3.61 1.91 4.13
C LEU A 21 3.68 3.28 4.77
N SER A 22 4.75 4.01 4.46
CA SER A 22 4.81 5.43 4.83
C SER A 22 3.63 6.19 4.20
N PRO A 23 3.15 7.29 4.82
CA PRO A 23 2.01 8.05 4.30
C PRO A 23 2.15 8.45 2.84
N ARG A 24 3.39 8.76 2.40
CA ARG A 24 3.69 9.11 1.00
C ARG A 24 3.63 7.91 0.06
N GLN A 25 4.11 6.74 0.48
CA GLN A 25 4.01 5.52 -0.33
C GLN A 25 2.56 5.09 -0.51
N ARG A 26 1.77 5.16 0.56
CA ARG A 26 0.33 4.89 0.48
C ARG A 26 -0.38 5.89 -0.43
N ALA A 27 -0.10 7.19 -0.31
CA ALA A 27 -0.67 8.20 -1.21
C ALA A 27 -0.32 7.94 -2.68
N VAL A 28 0.94 7.62 -2.98
CA VAL A 28 1.36 7.27 -4.35
C VAL A 28 0.61 6.05 -4.90
N LEU A 29 0.42 5.00 -4.09
CA LEU A 29 -0.33 3.82 -4.52
C LEU A 29 -1.82 4.12 -4.75
N VAL A 30 -2.47 4.83 -3.83
CA VAL A 30 -3.89 5.19 -3.97
C VAL A 30 -4.10 5.99 -5.25
N LEU A 31 -3.30 7.03 -5.46
CA LEU A 31 -3.44 7.89 -6.63
C LEU A 31 -3.13 7.15 -7.94
N ARG A 32 -2.08 6.32 -7.99
CA ARG A 32 -1.72 5.58 -9.21
C ARG A 32 -2.65 4.42 -9.57
N TYR A 33 -3.14 3.68 -8.57
CA TYR A 33 -3.82 2.39 -8.81
C TYR A 33 -5.32 2.41 -8.49
N PHE A 34 -5.79 3.32 -7.63
CA PHE A 34 -7.21 3.45 -7.30
C PHE A 34 -7.86 4.62 -8.03
N ASP A 35 -7.12 5.71 -8.25
CA ASP A 35 -7.61 6.92 -8.92
C ASP A 35 -7.13 7.03 -10.39
N ASP A 36 -6.31 6.07 -10.85
CA ASP A 36 -5.74 5.99 -12.22
C ASP A 36 -4.94 7.23 -12.67
N LEU A 37 -4.47 8.06 -11.72
CA LEU A 37 -3.66 9.24 -12.03
C LEU A 37 -2.35 8.83 -12.72
N THR A 38 -1.82 9.68 -13.60
CA THR A 38 -0.49 9.45 -14.18
C THR A 38 0.62 9.67 -13.15
N GLU A 39 1.85 9.27 -13.47
CA GLU A 39 3.01 9.54 -12.60
C GLU A 39 3.27 11.04 -12.42
N ALA A 40 2.96 11.84 -13.45
CA ALA A 40 3.09 13.29 -13.42
C ALA A 40 2.01 13.95 -12.56
N ASP A 41 0.76 13.52 -12.69
CA ASP A 41 -0.34 14.03 -11.86
C ASP A 41 -0.16 13.62 -10.39
N THR A 42 0.29 12.38 -10.14
CA THR A 42 0.61 11.91 -8.79
C THR A 42 1.75 12.73 -8.17
N ALA A 43 2.80 13.02 -8.95
CA ALA A 43 3.90 13.87 -8.52
C ALA A 43 3.43 15.27 -8.12
N ALA A 44 2.56 15.88 -8.93
CA ALA A 44 1.97 17.18 -8.64
C ALA A 44 1.08 17.16 -7.39
N ALA A 45 0.24 16.14 -7.23
CA ALA A 45 -0.67 15.99 -6.09
C ALA A 45 0.07 15.77 -4.75
N VAL A 46 1.18 15.02 -4.77
CA VAL A 46 1.94 14.67 -3.56
C VAL A 46 3.07 15.68 -3.27
N GLY A 47 3.47 16.48 -4.26
CA GLY A 47 4.56 17.47 -4.14
C GLY A 47 5.96 16.84 -4.19
N ILE A 48 6.16 15.84 -5.04
CA ILE A 48 7.45 15.13 -5.24
C ILE A 48 7.80 15.03 -6.73
N SER A 49 9.03 14.66 -7.06
CA SER A 49 9.44 14.46 -8.45
C SER A 49 8.81 13.18 -9.05
N VAL A 50 8.57 13.17 -10.37
CA VAL A 50 8.08 11.98 -11.09
C VAL A 50 9.00 10.77 -10.90
N GLY A 51 10.32 10.98 -10.86
CA GLY A 51 11.28 9.91 -10.52
C GLY A 51 11.09 9.35 -9.10
N THR A 52 10.73 10.20 -8.14
CA THR A 52 10.42 9.79 -6.76
C THR A 52 9.12 9.01 -6.69
N VAL A 53 8.12 9.33 -7.52
CA VAL A 53 6.88 8.54 -7.63
C VAL A 53 7.20 7.09 -8.03
N LYS A 54 8.06 6.89 -9.04
CA LYS A 54 8.50 5.55 -9.47
C LYS A 54 9.17 4.78 -8.35
N SER A 55 10.17 5.38 -7.70
CA SER A 55 10.89 4.74 -6.61
C SER A 55 9.99 4.43 -5.42
N HIS A 56 9.08 5.34 -5.05
CA HIS A 56 8.11 5.11 -3.98
C HIS A 56 7.12 3.99 -4.32
N ALA A 57 6.63 3.92 -5.56
CA ALA A 57 5.73 2.85 -5.99
C ALA A 57 6.44 1.49 -5.97
N LEU A 58 7.68 1.41 -6.46
CA LEU A 58 8.48 0.19 -6.42
C LEU A 58 8.78 -0.27 -4.99
N ASP A 59 9.19 0.65 -4.11
CA ASP A 59 9.49 0.36 -2.71
C ASP A 59 8.24 -0.07 -1.95
N ALA A 60 7.10 0.59 -2.20
CA ALA A 60 5.82 0.20 -1.61
C ALA A 60 5.40 -1.21 -2.06
N LEU A 61 5.49 -1.53 -3.35
CA LEU A 61 5.18 -2.88 -3.85
C LEU A 61 6.17 -3.94 -3.35
N ALA A 62 7.44 -3.58 -3.16
CA ALA A 62 8.41 -4.48 -2.55
C ALA A 62 8.08 -4.74 -1.07
N CYS A 63 7.71 -3.69 -0.32
CA CYS A 63 7.28 -3.78 1.06
C CYS A 63 6.05 -4.70 1.20
N LEU A 64 5.06 -4.58 0.30
CA LEU A 64 3.86 -5.43 0.27
C LEU A 64 4.17 -6.89 -0.13
N ARG A 65 5.08 -7.12 -1.09
CA ARG A 65 5.44 -8.48 -1.54
C ARG A 65 6.32 -9.25 -0.56
N ASN A 66 7.10 -8.56 0.25
CA ASN A 66 8.00 -9.21 1.22
C ASN A 66 7.28 -9.53 2.55
N GLN A 67 5.95 -9.62 2.54
CA GLN A 67 5.19 -9.97 3.73
C GLN A 67 4.85 -11.46 3.73
N PRO A 68 5.21 -12.20 4.80
CA PRO A 68 4.60 -13.49 5.04
C PRO A 68 3.12 -13.21 5.30
N SER A 69 2.24 -13.80 4.49
CA SER A 69 0.80 -13.62 4.58
C SER A 69 0.31 -13.80 6.04
N GLY A 70 -0.18 -12.72 6.65
CA GLY A 70 -1.18 -12.74 7.72
C GLY A 70 -0.91 -13.41 9.07
N GLU A 71 0.21 -14.11 9.32
CA GLU A 71 0.43 -14.81 10.60
C GLU A 71 1.86 -14.57 11.13
N GLU A 72 2.14 -13.47 11.85
CA GLU A 72 3.24 -13.41 12.85
C GLU A 72 3.31 -12.08 13.65
N GLN A 73 2.50 -11.05 13.39
CA GLN A 73 2.63 -9.78 14.11
C GLN A 73 1.81 -9.75 15.42
N SER A 74 2.10 -10.72 16.30
CA SER A 74 1.73 -10.66 17.73
C SER A 74 2.85 -11.24 18.61
N ALA A 75 4.07 -10.73 18.50
CA ALA A 75 5.10 -10.94 19.52
C ALA A 75 6.27 -9.94 19.40
N ALA A 76 6.07 -8.67 19.78
CA ALA A 76 7.14 -7.79 20.25
C ALA A 76 6.59 -6.48 20.82
N ALA A 77 5.99 -6.54 22.01
CA ALA A 77 5.84 -5.38 22.88
C ALA A 77 5.84 -5.86 24.34
N THR A 78 7.04 -6.10 24.87
CA THR A 78 7.35 -6.19 26.30
C THR A 78 8.56 -5.32 26.56
#